data_AF-A0A1B9E901-F1
#
_entry.id   AF-A0A1B9E901-F1
#
_cell.length_a   1.000
_cell.length_b   1.000
_cell.length_c   1.000
_cell.angle_alpha   90.00
_cell.angle_beta   90.00
_cell.angle_gamma   90.00
#
_symmetry.space_group_name_H-M   'P 1'
#
loop_
_entity.id
_entity.type
_entity.pdbx_description
1 polymer ?
#
loop_
_entity_poly.entity_id
_entity_poly.type
_entity_poly.pdbx_seq_one_letter_code
_entity_poly.pdbx_strand_id
1 'polypeptide(L)'
;MESLLINDFINHHSLPVCTTSIAQNVSHRYFEIDDVARNLVVHMTPSNGMVKYENPYNKEVAIIDYDGFLTNTPHVFQQGKERCDVLVHTTNESSYFILNELKNRIPATKVLTKATSQMIATLNELNTVPTIVSFIANFTVKKCCYCNTQSTAPNPLSATVAFNRLSTISTNGLKLSNADIENFGFELWEYSGNQTIKLN
;
A
#
# COMPACT_ATOMS: atom_id res chain seq x y z
N MET A 1 -0.16 -11.44 -8.77
CA MET A 1 1.05 -10.98 -8.07
C MET A 1 1.69 -12.06 -7.20
N GLU A 2 0.96 -12.73 -6.30
CA GLU A 2 1.52 -13.76 -5.39
C GLU A 2 2.42 -14.78 -6.10
N SER A 3 1.91 -15.44 -7.14
CA SER A 3 2.69 -16.43 -7.91
C SER A 3 3.97 -15.86 -8.52
N LEU A 4 4.00 -14.57 -8.87
CA LEU A 4 5.20 -13.93 -9.41
C LEU A 4 6.23 -13.66 -8.32
N LEU A 5 5.79 -13.35 -7.09
CA LEU A 5 6.69 -13.20 -5.94
C LEU A 5 7.26 -14.54 -5.51
N ILE A 6 6.41 -15.55 -5.29
CA ILE A 6 6.89 -16.83 -4.74
C ILE A 6 7.70 -17.66 -5.74
N ASN A 7 7.51 -17.44 -7.05
CA ASN A 7 8.25 -18.17 -8.09
C ASN A 7 9.30 -17.28 -8.75
N ASP A 8 8.88 -16.26 -9.50
CA ASP A 8 9.78 -15.54 -10.41
C ASP A 8 10.78 -14.67 -9.63
N PHE A 9 10.31 -13.96 -8.61
CA PHE A 9 11.17 -13.13 -7.75
C PHE A 9 12.15 -13.99 -6.95
N ILE A 10 11.65 -15.04 -6.31
CA ILE A 10 12.50 -16.01 -5.58
C ILE A 10 13.57 -16.59 -6.51
N ASN A 11 13.20 -17.05 -7.71
CA ASN A 11 14.13 -17.59 -8.69
C ASN A 11 15.13 -16.54 -9.18
N HIS A 12 14.68 -15.32 -9.50
CA HIS A 12 15.52 -14.23 -9.99
C HIS A 12 16.62 -13.88 -8.99
N HIS A 13 16.30 -13.86 -7.70
CA HIS A 13 17.25 -13.55 -6.63
C HIS A 13 17.93 -14.78 -6.01
N SER A 14 17.72 -15.98 -6.56
CA SER A 14 18.27 -17.25 -6.03
C SER A 14 17.94 -17.47 -4.55
N LEU A 15 16.71 -17.14 -4.14
CA LEU A 15 16.24 -17.27 -2.77
C LEU A 15 15.65 -18.66 -2.51
N PRO A 16 15.56 -19.11 -1.25
CA PRO A 16 14.82 -20.31 -0.90
C PRO A 16 13.34 -20.20 -1.29
N VAL A 17 12.74 -21.33 -1.66
CA VAL A 17 11.31 -21.41 -2.02
C VAL A 17 10.44 -20.91 -0.86
N CYS A 18 9.52 -19.99 -1.16
CA CYS A 18 8.49 -19.56 -0.24
C CYS A 18 7.24 -20.45 -0.41
N THR A 19 6.84 -21.15 0.65
CA THR A 19 5.64 -22.02 0.64
C THR A 19 4.45 -21.42 1.38
N THR A 20 4.62 -20.23 1.96
CA THR A 20 3.59 -19.56 2.76
C THR A 20 2.66 -18.77 1.84
N SER A 21 1.36 -18.88 2.08
CA SER A 21 0.36 -18.02 1.43
C SER A 21 0.58 -16.58 1.90
N ILE A 22 0.76 -15.66 0.97
CA ILE A 22 0.98 -14.24 1.24
C ILE A 22 -0.17 -13.37 0.73
N ALA A 23 -1.15 -13.96 0.04
CA ALA A 23 -2.33 -13.27 -0.46
C ALA A 23 -3.60 -13.53 0.37
N GLN A 24 -4.44 -12.50 0.47
CA GLN A 24 -5.84 -12.57 0.87
C GLN A 24 -6.70 -11.97 -0.26
N ASN A 25 -7.75 -12.67 -0.67
CA ASN A 25 -8.66 -12.20 -1.72
C ASN A 25 -9.96 -11.64 -1.11
N VAL A 26 -10.43 -10.52 -1.64
CA VAL A 26 -11.64 -9.83 -1.18
C VAL A 26 -12.39 -9.22 -2.36
N SER A 27 -13.72 -9.31 -2.35
CA SER A 27 -14.60 -8.64 -3.34
C SER A 27 -15.73 -7.84 -2.68
N HIS A 28 -15.62 -7.59 -1.38
CA HIS A 28 -16.57 -6.78 -0.63
C HIS A 28 -16.57 -5.33 -1.11
N ARG A 29 -17.73 -4.66 -1.03
CA ARG A 29 -17.88 -3.25 -1.41
C ARG A 29 -17.05 -2.30 -0.55
N TYR A 30 -16.65 -2.79 0.61
CA TYR A 30 -15.85 -2.10 1.57
C TYR A 30 -14.99 -3.11 2.32
N PHE A 31 -13.74 -2.76 2.57
CA PHE A 31 -12.86 -3.51 3.44
C PHE A 31 -11.81 -2.59 4.05
N GLU A 32 -11.27 -2.99 5.19
CA GLU A 32 -10.14 -2.33 5.83
C GLU A 32 -8.95 -3.29 5.92
N ILE A 33 -7.75 -2.74 5.89
CA ILE A 33 -6.51 -3.49 6.07
C ILE A 33 -5.87 -3.01 7.37
N ASP A 34 -5.43 -3.96 8.19
CA ASP A 34 -4.69 -3.71 9.43
C ASP A 34 -3.38 -4.50 9.47
N ASP A 35 -2.43 -4.00 10.25
CA ASP A 35 -1.22 -4.73 10.64
C ASP A 35 -1.29 -5.02 12.14
N VAL A 36 -1.78 -6.22 12.47
CA VAL A 36 -1.95 -6.68 13.85
C VAL A 36 -0.79 -7.60 14.21
N ALA A 37 0.12 -7.08 15.03
CA ALA A 37 1.30 -7.80 15.50
C ALA A 37 2.17 -8.39 14.35
N ARG A 38 2.39 -7.60 13.29
CA ARG A 38 3.13 -8.00 12.07
C ARG A 38 2.42 -9.06 11.23
N ASN A 39 1.10 -9.10 11.33
CA ASN A 39 0.28 -9.94 10.47
C ASN A 39 -0.74 -9.07 9.78
N LEU A 40 -0.80 -9.20 8.46
CA LEU A 40 -1.78 -8.51 7.65
C LEU A 40 -3.17 -9.09 7.89
N VAL A 41 -4.11 -8.25 8.32
CA VAL A 41 -5.51 -8.65 8.56
C VAL A 41 -6.44 -7.82 7.68
N VAL A 42 -7.40 -8.50 7.04
CA VAL A 42 -8.44 -7.84 6.25
C VAL A 42 -9.76 -7.88 7.01
N HIS A 43 -10.31 -6.71 7.30
CA HIS A 43 -11.60 -6.55 7.98
C HIS A 43 -12.69 -6.18 6.97
N MET A 44 -13.82 -6.88 7.02
CA MET A 44 -14.99 -6.58 6.17
C MET A 44 -15.96 -5.60 6.85
N THR A 45 -15.76 -5.35 8.14
CA THR A 45 -16.57 -4.43 8.95
C THR A 45 -15.79 -3.14 9.23
N PRO A 46 -16.41 -1.96 9.12
CA PRO A 46 -15.75 -0.67 9.38
C PRO A 46 -15.19 -0.53 10.79
N SER A 47 -14.18 0.33 10.92
CA SER A 47 -13.53 0.79 12.17
C SER A 47 -12.63 -0.23 12.88
N ASN A 48 -12.20 -1.27 12.18
CA ASN A 48 -11.32 -2.30 12.71
C ASN A 48 -9.92 -2.30 12.07
N GLY A 49 -9.69 -1.59 10.97
CA GLY A 49 -8.40 -1.54 10.28
C GLY A 49 -7.82 -0.14 10.05
N MET A 50 -6.52 -0.12 9.74
CA MET A 50 -5.73 1.10 9.55
C MET A 50 -6.01 1.82 8.23
N VAL A 51 -6.34 1.09 7.17
CA VAL A 51 -6.59 1.64 5.84
C VAL A 51 -7.94 1.21 5.33
N LYS A 52 -8.69 2.14 4.76
CA LYS A 52 -10.06 1.92 4.29
C LYS A 52 -10.08 1.87 2.77
N TYR A 53 -10.78 0.90 2.22
CA TYR A 53 -11.02 0.76 0.80
C TYR A 53 -12.52 0.74 0.51
N GLU A 54 -12.93 1.53 -0.49
CA GLU A 54 -14.26 1.48 -1.09
C GLU A 54 -14.12 0.83 -2.47
N ASN A 55 -14.86 -0.24 -2.69
CA ASN A 55 -14.86 -1.06 -3.92
C ASN A 55 -16.29 -1.15 -4.46
N PRO A 56 -16.86 -0.04 -4.97
CA PRO A 56 -18.30 0.05 -5.21
C PRO A 56 -18.83 -0.95 -6.25
N TYR A 57 -17.95 -1.49 -7.09
CA TYR A 57 -18.26 -2.45 -8.15
C TYR A 57 -17.93 -3.90 -7.81
N ASN A 58 -17.58 -4.21 -6.54
CA ASN A 58 -17.26 -5.57 -6.11
C ASN A 58 -16.16 -6.23 -6.96
N LYS A 59 -15.14 -5.44 -7.34
CA LYS A 59 -13.97 -5.97 -8.05
C LYS A 59 -13.31 -7.04 -7.19
N GLU A 60 -12.78 -8.10 -7.82
CA GLU A 60 -11.97 -9.08 -7.12
C GLU A 60 -10.59 -8.47 -6.85
N VAL A 61 -10.19 -8.40 -5.59
CA VAL A 61 -8.97 -7.72 -5.13
C VAL A 61 -8.10 -8.72 -4.39
N ALA A 62 -6.83 -8.82 -4.78
CA ALA A 62 -5.79 -9.51 -4.04
C ALA A 62 -5.01 -8.50 -3.18
N ILE A 63 -4.85 -8.84 -1.91
CA ILE A 63 -4.08 -8.10 -0.91
C ILE A 63 -2.89 -8.97 -0.53
N ILE A 64 -1.68 -8.49 -0.78
CA ILE A 64 -0.43 -9.23 -0.61
C ILE A 64 0.37 -8.64 0.55
N ASP A 65 0.72 -9.49 1.52
CA ASP A 65 1.64 -9.17 2.61
C ASP A 65 3.10 -9.15 2.10
N TYR A 66 3.53 -7.99 1.61
CA TYR A 66 4.84 -7.84 1.01
C TYR A 66 5.96 -7.71 2.06
N ASP A 67 5.70 -7.01 3.16
CA ASP A 67 6.63 -6.98 4.29
C ASP A 67 6.83 -8.38 4.89
N GLY A 68 5.74 -9.13 5.10
CA GLY A 68 5.79 -10.52 5.56
C GLY A 68 6.52 -11.44 4.57
N PHE A 69 6.26 -11.30 3.26
CA PHE A 69 7.00 -12.03 2.22
C PHE A 69 8.50 -11.79 2.31
N LEU A 70 8.94 -10.52 2.33
CA LEU A 70 10.37 -10.19 2.40
C LEU A 70 10.98 -10.58 3.74
N THR A 71 10.25 -10.48 4.85
CA THR A 71 10.69 -10.90 6.19
C THR A 71 11.01 -12.40 6.26
N ASN A 72 10.37 -13.22 5.41
CA ASN A 72 10.63 -14.66 5.32
C ASN A 72 11.80 -15.03 4.40
N THR A 73 12.45 -14.07 3.75
CA THR A 73 13.67 -14.32 2.94
C THR A 73 14.92 -14.40 3.82
N PRO A 74 16.09 -14.86 3.33
CA PRO A 74 17.33 -14.86 4.12
C PRO A 74 17.71 -13.45 4.61
N HIS A 75 18.17 -13.34 5.87
CA HIS A 75 18.57 -12.06 6.47
C HIS A 75 19.55 -11.26 5.61
N VAL A 76 20.50 -11.94 4.96
CA VAL A 76 21.48 -11.33 4.04
C VAL A 76 20.84 -10.61 2.85
N PHE A 77 19.67 -11.08 2.40
CA PHE A 77 18.92 -10.43 1.34
C PHE A 77 18.12 -9.22 1.84
N GLN A 78 17.60 -9.31 3.07
CA GLN A 78 16.80 -8.24 3.68
C GLN A 78 17.63 -7.05 4.15
N GLN A 79 18.90 -7.28 4.48
CA GLN A 79 19.74 -6.29 5.14
C GLN A 79 19.88 -5.01 4.31
N GLY A 80 19.49 -3.88 4.90
CA GLY A 80 19.55 -2.57 4.26
C GLY A 80 18.44 -2.28 3.25
N LYS A 81 17.51 -3.21 3.03
CA LYS A 81 16.37 -2.98 2.14
C LYS A 81 15.22 -2.29 2.85
N GLU A 82 14.80 -1.19 2.26
CA GLU A 82 13.51 -0.57 2.56
C GLU A 82 12.42 -1.20 1.70
N ARG A 83 11.20 -1.25 2.22
CA ARG A 83 10.05 -1.87 1.55
C ARG A 83 8.75 -1.31 2.09
N CYS A 84 7.72 -1.33 1.25
CA CYS A 84 6.37 -1.02 1.68
C CYS A 84 5.72 -2.21 2.39
N ASP A 85 4.62 -1.94 3.09
CA ASP A 85 3.93 -2.96 3.86
C ASP A 85 3.12 -3.92 2.95
N VAL A 86 2.29 -3.38 2.05
CA VAL A 86 1.26 -4.16 1.34
C VAL A 86 1.24 -3.86 -0.17
N LEU A 87 1.00 -4.88 -0.99
CA LEU A 87 0.60 -4.70 -2.39
C LEU A 87 -0.88 -5.04 -2.56
N VAL A 88 -1.65 -4.23 -3.26
CA VAL A 88 -3.07 -4.47 -3.55
C VAL A 88 -3.30 -4.38 -5.04
N HIS A 89 -3.96 -5.37 -5.64
CA HIS A 89 -4.32 -5.28 -7.05
C HIS A 89 -5.65 -5.94 -7.37
N THR A 90 -6.36 -5.44 -8.37
CA THR A 90 -7.54 -6.11 -8.92
C THR A 90 -7.13 -7.34 -9.73
N THR A 91 -7.84 -8.45 -9.62
CA THR A 91 -7.47 -9.74 -10.21
C THR A 91 -8.31 -10.10 -11.43
N ASN A 92 -9.58 -9.70 -11.44
CA ASN A 92 -10.53 -9.95 -12.54
C ASN A 92 -10.37 -8.96 -13.71
N GLU A 93 -9.81 -7.78 -13.43
CA GLU A 93 -9.53 -6.73 -14.40
C GLU A 93 -8.22 -6.03 -14.00
N SER A 94 -7.38 -5.65 -14.96
CA SER A 94 -6.13 -4.93 -14.69
C SER A 94 -6.40 -3.43 -14.47
N SER A 95 -7.28 -3.11 -13.52
CA SER A 95 -7.71 -1.73 -13.25
C SER A 95 -6.80 -1.03 -12.24
N TYR A 96 -6.53 -1.64 -11.08
CA TYR A 96 -5.73 -1.03 -10.00
C TYR A 96 -4.54 -1.90 -9.58
N PHE A 97 -3.37 -1.28 -9.45
CA PHE A 97 -2.20 -1.82 -8.75
C PHE A 97 -1.68 -0.77 -7.76
N ILE A 98 -1.59 -1.13 -6.49
CA ILE A 98 -1.34 -0.20 -5.39
C ILE A 98 -0.22 -0.74 -4.50
N LEU A 99 0.82 0.05 -4.29
CA LEU A 99 1.73 -0.10 -3.16
C LEU A 99 1.16 0.69 -2.00
N ASN A 100 1.06 0.08 -0.83
CA ASN A 100 0.47 0.74 0.33
C ASN A 100 1.40 0.65 1.54
N GLU A 101 1.74 1.81 2.08
CA GLU A 101 2.50 1.98 3.31
C GLU A 101 1.54 2.38 4.45
N LEU A 102 1.45 1.53 5.46
CA LEU A 102 0.52 1.64 6.59
C LEU A 102 1.22 2.25 7.78
N LYS A 103 0.68 3.32 8.35
CA LYS A 103 1.17 3.92 9.60
C LYS A 103 0.04 4.30 10.54
N ASN A 104 0.36 4.27 11.83
CA ASN A 104 -0.51 4.72 12.90
C ASN A 104 0.29 5.60 13.86
N ARG A 105 0.53 6.85 13.48
CA ARG A 105 1.32 7.80 14.27
C ARG A 105 0.98 9.26 13.97
N ILE A 106 1.36 10.17 14.85
CA ILE A 106 1.22 11.61 14.62
C ILE A 106 1.95 11.97 13.30
N PRO A 107 1.27 12.64 12.33
CA PRO A 107 1.89 13.02 11.07
C PRO A 107 3.12 13.91 11.28
N ALA A 108 4.21 13.58 10.59
CA ALA A 108 5.41 14.43 10.51
C ALA A 108 6.03 14.27 9.13
N THR A 109 6.61 15.34 8.56
CA THR A 109 7.17 15.33 7.20
C THR A 109 8.20 14.21 7.00
N LYS A 110 9.03 13.95 8.01
CA LYS A 110 10.01 12.84 7.98
C LYS A 110 9.37 11.46 7.81
N VAL A 111 8.13 11.28 8.28
CA VAL A 111 7.39 10.03 8.15
C VAL A 111 6.97 9.80 6.71
N LEU A 112 6.42 10.83 6.05
CA LEU A 112 6.04 10.76 4.64
C LEU A 112 7.28 10.53 3.76
N THR A 113 8.37 11.26 3.99
CA THR A 113 9.63 11.05 3.23
C THR A 113 10.13 9.61 3.33
N LYS A 114 10.08 9.01 4.53
CA LYS A 114 10.47 7.61 4.73
C LYS A 114 9.52 6.64 4.03
N ALA A 115 8.21 6.86 4.13
CA ALA A 115 7.21 6.05 3.43
C ALA A 115 7.41 6.10 1.90
N THR A 116 7.66 7.28 1.35
CA THR A 116 8.00 7.46 -0.07
C THR A 116 9.26 6.70 -0.44
N SER A 117 10.32 6.77 0.37
CA SER A 117 11.56 6.01 0.16
C SER A 117 11.31 4.49 0.13
N GLN A 118 10.50 3.98 1.07
CA GLN A 118 10.10 2.57 1.13
C GLN A 118 9.33 2.12 -0.13
N MET A 119 8.42 2.95 -0.64
CA MET A 119 7.68 2.66 -1.88
C MET A 119 8.61 2.70 -3.11
N ILE A 120 9.52 3.68 -3.20
CA ILE A 120 10.53 3.74 -4.28
C ILE A 120 11.45 2.52 -4.24
N ALA A 121 11.93 2.13 -3.06
CA ALA A 121 12.76 0.93 -2.89
C ALA A 121 12.02 -0.34 -3.33
N THR A 122 10.73 -0.43 -3.01
CA THR A 122 9.87 -1.53 -3.46
C THR A 122 9.73 -1.55 -4.98
N LEU A 123 9.43 -0.41 -5.61
CA LEU A 123 9.33 -0.30 -7.06
C LEU A 123 10.63 -0.70 -7.75
N ASN A 124 11.78 -0.21 -7.25
CA ASN A 124 13.09 -0.59 -7.77
C ASN A 124 13.29 -2.11 -7.72
N GLU A 125 12.99 -2.75 -6.59
CA GLU A 125 13.15 -4.19 -6.41
C GLU A 125 12.22 -4.97 -7.35
N LEU A 126 10.93 -4.63 -7.39
CA LEU A 126 9.97 -5.27 -8.29
C LEU A 126 10.36 -5.10 -9.77
N ASN A 127 10.99 -3.97 -10.11
CA ASN A 127 11.41 -3.66 -11.47
C ASN A 127 12.66 -4.44 -11.93
N THR A 128 13.35 -5.13 -11.01
CA THR A 128 14.45 -6.05 -11.37
C THR A 128 13.95 -7.33 -12.04
N VAL A 129 12.68 -7.71 -11.81
CA VAL A 129 12.09 -8.97 -12.28
C VAL A 129 11.19 -8.70 -13.52
N PRO A 130 11.59 -9.07 -14.74
CA PRO A 130 10.89 -8.67 -15.97
C PRO A 130 9.42 -9.13 -16.07
N THR A 131 9.09 -10.28 -15.49
CA THR A 131 7.71 -10.80 -15.47
C THR A 131 6.81 -9.96 -14.55
N ILE A 132 7.34 -9.47 -13.43
CA ILE A 132 6.64 -8.54 -12.54
C ILE A 132 6.44 -7.19 -13.23
N VAL A 133 7.46 -6.67 -13.91
CA VAL A 133 7.34 -5.42 -14.70
C VAL A 133 6.22 -5.53 -15.72
N SER A 134 6.23 -6.63 -16.47
CA SER A 134 5.22 -6.90 -17.51
C SER A 134 3.82 -7.06 -16.91
N PHE A 135 3.70 -7.69 -15.74
CA PHE A 135 2.45 -7.81 -15.01
C PHE A 135 1.91 -6.45 -14.57
N ILE A 136 2.74 -5.62 -13.93
CA ILE A 136 2.37 -4.28 -13.45
C ILE A 136 2.03 -3.36 -14.62
N ALA A 137 2.73 -3.47 -15.75
CA ALA A 137 2.51 -2.64 -16.92
C ALA A 137 1.06 -2.67 -17.43
N ASN A 138 0.38 -3.81 -17.28
CA ASN A 138 -1.00 -4.03 -17.73
C ASN A 138 -2.06 -3.26 -16.94
N PHE A 139 -1.71 -2.70 -15.77
CA PHE A 139 -2.67 -1.99 -14.93
C PHE A 139 -2.93 -0.57 -15.41
N THR A 140 -4.21 -0.16 -15.43
CA THR A 140 -4.60 1.18 -15.88
C THR A 140 -4.25 2.26 -14.86
N VAL A 141 -4.52 1.98 -13.58
CA VAL A 141 -4.27 2.88 -12.46
C VAL A 141 -3.22 2.26 -11.55
N LYS A 142 -2.14 3.00 -11.32
CA LYS A 142 -1.00 2.59 -10.50
C LYS A 142 -0.77 3.63 -9.40
N LYS A 143 -0.84 3.22 -8.14
CA LYS A 143 -0.73 4.16 -7.00
C LYS A 143 0.29 3.69 -5.97
N CYS A 144 1.03 4.65 -5.43
CA CYS A 144 1.78 4.54 -4.20
C CYS A 144 0.98 5.30 -3.14
N CYS A 145 0.46 4.60 -2.15
CA CYS A 145 -0.41 5.15 -1.12
C CYS A 145 0.32 5.14 0.23
N TYR A 146 0.54 6.32 0.79
CA TYR A 146 0.90 6.45 2.20
C TYR A 146 -0.39 6.66 3.01
N CYS A 147 -0.69 5.74 3.91
CA CYS A 147 -1.89 5.78 4.74
C CYS A 147 -1.53 5.93 6.21
N ASN A 148 -2.04 6.98 6.85
CA ASN A 148 -1.86 7.20 8.27
C ASN A 148 -3.18 7.32 9.02
N THR A 149 -3.53 6.28 9.77
CA THR A 149 -4.81 6.17 10.49
C THR A 149 -4.95 7.22 11.60
N GLN A 150 -3.83 7.70 12.16
CA GLN A 150 -3.82 8.79 13.13
C GLN A 150 -4.05 10.14 12.46
N SER A 151 -5.33 10.49 12.28
CA SER A 151 -5.78 11.88 12.27
C SER A 151 -6.65 12.09 13.50
N THR A 152 -6.03 12.11 14.70
CA THR A 152 -6.69 12.78 15.82
C THR A 152 -6.94 14.21 15.37
N ALA A 153 -8.21 14.59 15.26
CA ALA A 153 -8.57 15.99 15.25
C ALA A 153 -7.85 16.64 16.44
N PRO A 154 -7.17 17.79 16.27
CA PRO A 154 -6.55 18.45 17.41
C PRO A 154 -7.61 18.59 18.52
N ASN A 155 -7.20 18.43 19.79
CA ASN A 155 -8.03 18.83 20.93
C ASN A 155 -8.68 20.17 20.58
N PRO A 156 -9.97 20.40 20.88
CA PRO A 156 -10.66 21.62 20.49
C PRO A 156 -9.99 22.81 21.20
N LEU A 157 -8.95 23.35 20.56
CA LEU A 157 -8.31 24.58 20.92
C LEU A 157 -9.14 25.66 20.26
N SER A 158 -9.74 26.52 21.07
CA SER A 158 -10.48 27.68 20.63
C SER A 158 -9.55 28.65 19.89
N ALA A 159 -9.38 28.42 18.59
CA ALA A 159 -9.06 29.41 17.58
C ALA A 159 -9.54 28.85 16.24
N THR A 160 -10.79 29.18 15.94
CA THR A 160 -11.50 28.89 14.69
C THR A 160 -10.63 29.15 13.45
N VAL A 161 -10.62 28.18 12.53
CA VAL A 161 -10.45 28.28 11.05
C VAL A 161 -9.13 27.78 10.39
N ALA A 162 -7.99 27.59 11.04
CA ALA A 162 -6.73 27.42 10.27
C ALA A 162 -6.23 25.99 9.94
N PHE A 163 -6.40 24.97 10.80
CA PHE A 163 -5.68 23.69 10.65
C PHE A 163 -6.53 22.46 10.24
N ASN A 164 -7.86 22.56 10.23
CA ASN A 164 -8.75 21.43 9.88
C ASN A 164 -8.93 21.19 8.37
N ARG A 165 -8.00 21.69 7.53
CA ARG A 165 -8.24 21.83 6.10
C ARG A 165 -7.97 20.56 5.27
N LEU A 166 -7.11 19.63 5.67
CA LEU A 166 -6.77 18.51 4.75
C LEU A 166 -7.86 17.44 4.63
N SER A 167 -8.50 17.03 5.73
CA SER A 167 -9.60 16.05 5.71
C SER A 167 -10.93 16.64 5.22
N THR A 168 -11.06 17.97 5.19
CA THR A 168 -12.24 18.69 4.64
C THR A 168 -12.05 19.18 3.20
N ILE A 169 -10.82 19.33 2.72
CA ILE A 169 -10.51 19.77 1.34
C ILE A 169 -10.38 18.58 0.38
N SER A 170 -10.00 17.39 0.84
CA SER A 170 -10.08 16.17 0.04
C SER A 170 -10.61 15.01 0.87
N THR A 171 -11.75 14.46 0.46
CA THR A 171 -12.31 13.25 1.06
C THR A 171 -11.67 11.97 0.48
N ASN A 172 -10.91 12.10 -0.61
CA ASN A 172 -10.40 10.97 -1.40
C ASN A 172 -8.85 10.87 -1.39
N GLY A 173 -8.19 11.44 -0.37
CA GLY A 173 -6.73 11.52 -0.27
C GLY A 173 -6.14 12.70 -1.05
N LEU A 174 -4.87 13.02 -0.79
CA LEU A 174 -4.13 14.10 -1.44
C LEU A 174 -3.15 13.50 -2.44
N LYS A 175 -3.31 13.82 -3.73
CA LYS A 175 -2.30 13.49 -4.75
C LYS A 175 -1.10 14.42 -4.57
N LEU A 176 0.09 13.84 -4.52
CA LEU A 176 1.37 14.53 -4.40
C LEU A 176 2.19 14.28 -5.66
N SER A 177 3.07 15.23 -6.02
CA SER A 177 4.04 14.99 -7.08
C SER A 177 5.32 14.41 -6.51
N ASN A 178 5.85 13.40 -7.20
CA ASN A 178 7.15 12.80 -6.90
C ASN A 178 7.72 12.19 -8.18
N ALA A 179 8.77 12.81 -8.72
CA ALA A 179 9.33 12.44 -10.01
C ALA A 179 9.80 10.98 -10.08
N ASP A 180 10.38 10.44 -8.99
CA ASP A 180 10.87 9.07 -8.96
C ASP A 180 9.73 8.05 -9.07
N ILE A 181 8.65 8.24 -8.32
CA ILE A 181 7.43 7.41 -8.41
C ILE A 181 6.74 7.57 -9.77
N GLU A 182 6.66 8.81 -10.26
CA GLU A 182 6.05 9.12 -11.57
C GLU A 182 6.83 8.48 -12.74
N ASN A 183 8.15 8.35 -12.63
CA ASN A 183 8.99 7.66 -13.62
C ASN A 183 8.68 6.16 -13.74
N PHE A 184 8.15 5.53 -12.68
CA PHE A 184 7.61 4.16 -12.74
C PHE A 184 6.19 4.10 -13.32
N GLY A 185 5.59 5.25 -13.65
CA GLY A 185 4.20 5.36 -14.08
C GLY A 185 3.18 5.27 -12.95
N PHE A 186 3.60 5.53 -11.71
CA PHE A 186 2.74 5.52 -10.52
C PHE A 186 2.36 6.94 -10.09
N GLU A 187 1.21 7.08 -9.43
CA GLU A 187 0.82 8.30 -8.72
C GLU A 187 1.12 8.18 -7.22
N LEU A 188 1.65 9.23 -6.59
CA LEU A 188 1.79 9.29 -5.13
C LEU A 188 0.54 9.89 -4.48
N TRP A 189 -0.01 9.22 -3.47
CA TRP A 189 -1.18 9.64 -2.72
C TRP A 189 -0.95 9.54 -1.21
N GLU A 190 -1.41 10.55 -0.47
CA GLU A 190 -1.46 10.57 0.99
C GLU A 190 -2.90 10.45 1.47
N TYR A 191 -3.13 9.52 2.40
CA TYR A 191 -4.40 9.29 3.09
C TYR A 191 -4.18 9.44 4.59
N SER A 192 -5.09 10.14 5.25
CA SER A 192 -5.03 10.46 6.68
C SER A 192 -6.38 10.24 7.35
N GLY A 193 -6.35 9.74 8.58
CA GLY A 193 -7.55 9.59 9.40
C GLY A 193 -8.59 8.69 8.78
N ASN A 194 -9.77 9.26 8.51
CA ASN A 194 -10.93 8.56 7.98
C ASN A 194 -11.04 8.58 6.45
N GLN A 195 -10.03 9.08 5.74
CA GLN A 195 -10.02 9.05 4.28
C GLN A 195 -9.98 7.60 3.77
N THR A 196 -10.59 7.38 2.60
CA THR A 196 -10.80 6.05 2.03
C THR A 196 -10.23 6.01 0.60
N ILE A 197 -9.51 4.93 0.28
CA ILE A 197 -9.03 4.64 -1.07
C ILE A 197 -10.21 4.12 -1.90
N LYS A 198 -10.45 4.70 -3.07
CA LYS A 198 -11.55 4.31 -3.96
C LYS A 198 -11.06 3.49 -5.14
N LEU A 199 -11.68 2.33 -5.34
CA LEU A 199 -11.44 1.38 -6.42
C LEU A 199 -12.61 1.43 -7.43
N ASN A 200 -12.82 2.61 -8.03
CA ASN A 200 -13.92 2.88 -8.95
C ASN A 200 -13.58 2.46 -10.38
#